data_AF-A0A925ZAA7-F1
#
_entry.id   AF-A0A925ZAA7-F1
#
_cell.length_a   1.000
_cell.length_b   1.000
_cell.length_c   1.000
_cell.angle_alpha   90.00
_cell.angle_beta   90.00
_cell.angle_gamma   90.00
#
_symmetry.space_group_name_H-M   'P 1'
#
loop_
_entity.id
_entity.type
_entity.pdbx_description
1 polymer ?
#
loop_
_entity_poly.entity_id
_entity_poly.type
_entity_poly.pdbx_seq_one_letter_code
_entity_poly.pdbx_strand_id
1 'polypeptide(L)'
;QDEALRPEQRAFVYMPFEHAEGIAMQVEAVRLFTRLATESPAMAEMLKYAHAHRDVVQRFGRFPHRNAILGRQSTAEEIAFLREPGSRF
;
A
#
# COMPACT_ATOMS: atom_id res chain seq x y z
N GLN A 1 -0.83 22.86 3.21
CA GLN A 1 -0.89 21.61 2.43
C GLN A 1 0.53 21.06 2.27
N ASP A 2 0.66 19.77 1.99
CA ASP A 2 1.93 19.03 1.90
C ASP A 2 2.86 19.48 0.76
N GLU A 3 2.36 20.32 -0.15
CA GLU A 3 3.05 20.84 -1.35
C GLU A 3 4.32 21.67 -1.05
N ALA A 4 4.49 22.14 0.19
CA ALA A 4 5.73 22.78 0.63
C ALA A 4 6.90 21.79 0.86
N LEU A 5 6.61 20.49 0.90
CA LEU A 5 7.59 19.42 1.06
C LEU A 5 8.15 18.96 -0.28
N ARG A 6 9.41 18.51 -0.27
CA ARG A 6 10.02 17.86 -1.44
C ARG A 6 9.30 16.54 -1.77
N PRO A 7 9.34 16.07 -3.03
CA PRO A 7 8.65 14.84 -3.45
C PRO A 7 8.92 13.63 -2.55
N GLU A 8 10.16 13.43 -2.10
CA GLU A 8 10.55 12.29 -1.25
C GLU A 8 9.94 12.38 0.15
N GLN A 9 9.83 13.61 0.67
CA GLN A 9 9.19 13.85 1.96
C GLN A 9 7.67 13.63 1.88
N ARG A 10 7.05 14.03 0.76
CA ARG A 10 5.63 13.75 0.51
C ARG A 10 5.37 12.26 0.40
N ALA A 11 6.21 11.52 -0.33
CA ALA A 11 6.13 10.06 -0.39
C ALA A 11 6.14 9.42 1.00
N PHE A 12 7.06 9.84 1.87
CA PHE A 12 7.11 9.35 3.25
C PHE A 12 5.85 9.67 4.07
N VAL A 13 5.29 10.87 3.91
CA VAL A 13 4.04 11.28 4.57
C VAL A 13 2.83 10.48 4.05
N TYR A 14 2.88 9.94 2.83
CA TYR A 14 1.80 9.16 2.23
C TYR A 14 1.84 7.68 2.63
N MET A 15 3.01 7.12 2.97
CA MET A 15 3.19 5.72 3.35
C MET A 15 2.26 5.23 4.48
N PRO A 16 1.91 6.03 5.52
CA PRO A 16 0.93 5.60 6.51
C PRO A 16 -0.42 5.19 5.91
N PHE A 17 -0.88 5.85 4.85
CA PHE A 17 -2.13 5.46 4.15
C PHE A 17 -1.97 4.12 3.42
N GLU A 18 -0.83 3.94 2.74
CA GLU A 18 -0.47 2.71 2.02
C GLU A 18 -0.31 1.51 2.98
N HIS A 19 0.16 1.72 4.21
CA HIS A 19 0.36 0.67 5.18
C HIS A 19 -0.86 0.36 6.06
N ALA A 20 -1.96 1.10 5.91
CA ALA A 20 -3.19 0.90 6.67
C ALA A 20 -4.04 -0.26 6.12
N GLU A 21 -4.63 -1.07 7.00
CA GLU A 21 -5.58 -2.14 6.61
C GLU A 21 -7.02 -1.59 6.49
N GLY A 22 -7.20 -0.56 5.65
CA GLY A 22 -8.51 0.05 5.41
C GLY A 22 -8.66 0.55 3.98
N ILE A 23 -9.70 0.09 3.27
CA ILE A 23 -9.86 0.36 1.83
C ILE A 23 -9.94 1.86 1.51
N ALA A 24 -10.57 2.66 2.36
CA ALA A 24 -10.62 4.12 2.16
C ALA A 24 -9.22 4.77 2.24
N MET A 25 -8.35 4.29 3.13
CA MET A 25 -6.97 4.76 3.23
C MET A 25 -6.15 4.31 2.01
N GLN A 26 -6.38 3.10 1.52
CA GLN A 26 -5.71 2.59 0.32
C GLN A 26 -6.08 3.36 -0.95
N VAL A 27 -7.36 3.74 -1.10
CA VAL A 27 -7.80 4.62 -2.18
C VAL A 27 -7.14 5.99 -2.07
N GLU A 28 -7.02 6.53 -0.86
CA GLU A 28 -6.33 7.80 -0.63
C GLU A 28 -4.83 7.72 -0.92
N ALA A 29 -4.16 6.63 -0.53
CA ALA A 29 -2.75 6.38 -0.87
C ALA A 29 -2.53 6.41 -2.39
N VAL A 30 -3.34 5.66 -3.15
CA VAL A 30 -3.28 5.65 -4.62
C VAL A 30 -3.51 7.04 -5.18
N ARG A 31 -4.50 7.79 -4.69
CA ARG A 31 -4.77 9.17 -5.14
C ARG A 31 -3.56 10.08 -4.91
N LEU A 32 -2.96 10.03 -3.72
CA LEU A 32 -1.81 10.86 -3.34
C LEU A 32 -0.55 10.52 -4.14
N PHE A 33 -0.23 9.22 -4.28
CA PHE A 33 0.90 8.76 -5.08
C PHE A 33 0.69 8.99 -6.59
N THR A 34 -0.56 8.98 -7.08
CA THR A 34 -0.87 9.32 -8.47
C THR A 34 -0.49 10.77 -8.75
N ARG A 35 -0.95 11.69 -7.90
CA ARG A 35 -0.59 13.11 -7.99
C ARG A 35 0.92 13.30 -7.94
N LEU A 36 1.59 12.65 -7.00
CA LEU A 36 3.05 12.76 -6.84
C LEU A 36 3.83 12.22 -8.05
N ALA A 37 3.42 11.08 -8.61
CA ALA A 37 4.07 10.51 -9.79
C ALA A 37 3.86 11.37 -11.05
N THR A 38 2.71 12.06 -11.16
CA THR A 38 2.48 13.05 -12.22
C THR A 38 3.40 14.26 -12.08
N GLU A 39 3.60 14.77 -10.87
CA GLU A 39 4.47 15.93 -10.60
C GLU A 39 5.96 15.59 -10.66
N SER A 40 6.33 14.36 -10.27
CA SER A 40 7.70 13.88 -10.19
C SER A 40 7.79 12.44 -10.70
N PRO A 41 8.11 12.23 -11.99
CA PRO A 41 8.21 10.90 -12.60
C PRO A 41 9.18 9.94 -11.87
N ALA A 42 10.17 10.48 -11.15
CA ALA A 42 11.07 9.69 -10.30
C ALA A 42 10.33 8.91 -9.18
N MET A 43 9.10 9.31 -8.83
CA MET A 43 8.26 8.65 -7.82
C MET A 43 7.30 7.61 -8.40
N ALA A 44 7.35 7.32 -9.72
CA ALA A 44 6.43 6.39 -10.37
C ALA A 44 6.47 4.97 -9.79
N GLU A 45 7.61 4.50 -9.29
CA GLU A 45 7.70 3.20 -8.61
C GLU A 45 6.85 3.16 -7.33
N MET A 46 6.79 4.26 -6.56
CA MET A 46 5.97 4.32 -5.34
C MET A 46 4.47 4.17 -5.65
N LEU A 47 4.01 4.68 -6.79
CA LEU A 47 2.63 4.48 -7.24
C LEU A 47 2.33 3.00 -7.52
N LYS A 48 3.28 2.24 -8.07
CA LYS A 48 3.11 0.79 -8.28
C LYS A 48 2.90 0.06 -6.96
N TYR A 49 3.67 0.41 -5.92
CA TYR A 49 3.49 -0.15 -4.59
C TYR A 49 2.14 0.25 -3.98
N ALA A 50 1.71 1.51 -4.12
CA ALA A 50 0.41 1.94 -3.61
C ALA A 50 -0.76 1.15 -4.25
N HIS A 51 -0.68 0.86 -5.55
CA HIS A 51 -1.63 -0.02 -6.22
C HIS A 51 -1.58 -1.45 -5.67
N ALA A 52 -0.38 -2.02 -5.51
CA ALA A 52 -0.22 -3.37 -5.01
C ALA A 52 -0.77 -3.53 -3.57
N HIS A 53 -0.50 -2.56 -2.69
CA HIS A 53 -1.07 -2.53 -1.33
C HIS A 53 -2.60 -2.43 -1.36
N ARG A 54 -3.16 -1.54 -2.19
CA ARG A 54 -4.61 -1.41 -2.35
C ARG A 54 -5.23 -2.71 -2.80
N ASP A 55 -4.68 -3.38 -3.81
CA ASP A 55 -5.27 -4.59 -4.37
C ASP A 55 -5.29 -5.75 -3.35
N VAL A 56 -4.24 -5.86 -2.52
CA VAL A 56 -4.20 -6.84 -1.42
C VAL A 56 -5.28 -6.54 -0.37
N VAL A 57 -5.40 -5.29 0.07
CA VAL A 57 -6.43 -4.90 1.06
C VAL A 57 -7.83 -4.96 0.46
N GLN A 58 -7.99 -4.68 -0.84
CA GLN A 58 -9.27 -4.83 -1.53
C GLN A 58 -9.71 -6.29 -1.59
N ARG A 59 -8.76 -7.23 -1.77
CA ARG A 59 -9.03 -8.67 -1.82
C ARG A 59 -9.29 -9.27 -0.44
N PHE A 60 -8.45 -8.96 0.56
CA PHE A 60 -8.46 -9.64 1.86
C PHE A 60 -8.96 -8.79 3.02
N GLY A 61 -9.20 -7.49 2.82
CA GLY A 61 -9.51 -6.53 3.87
C GLY A 61 -8.34 -6.19 4.80
N ARG A 62 -7.18 -6.83 4.61
CA ARG A 62 -5.99 -6.75 5.47
C ARG A 62 -4.74 -7.22 4.71
N PHE A 63 -3.57 -7.18 5.34
CA PHE A 63 -2.34 -7.75 4.80
C PHE A 63 -2.07 -9.15 5.37
N PRO A 64 -2.21 -10.23 4.58
CA PRO A 64 -2.05 -11.59 5.08
C PRO A 64 -0.66 -11.89 5.68
N HIS A 65 0.40 -11.25 5.19
CA HIS A 65 1.76 -11.45 5.71
C HIS A 65 1.90 -10.98 7.17
N ARG A 66 0.99 -10.12 7.66
CA ARG A 66 0.94 -9.66 9.06
C ARG A 66 0.17 -10.60 9.98
N ASN A 67 -0.51 -11.62 9.45
CA ASN A 67 -1.39 -12.47 10.25
C ASN A 67 -0.64 -13.13 11.42
N ALA A 68 0.52 -13.72 11.16
CA ALA A 68 1.29 -14.41 12.20
C ALA A 68 1.75 -13.47 13.33
N ILE A 69 2.29 -12.28 13.00
CA ILE A 69 2.80 -11.35 14.01
C ILE A 69 1.67 -10.69 14.82
N LEU A 70 0.47 -10.60 14.24
CA LEU A 70 -0.73 -10.08 14.90
C LEU A 70 -1.59 -11.18 15.55
N GLY A 71 -1.15 -12.44 15.56
CA GLY A 71 -1.89 -13.57 16.16
C GLY A 71 -3.20 -13.92 15.43
N ARG A 72 -3.35 -13.58 14.16
CA ARG A 72 -4.53 -13.86 13.33
C ARG A 72 -4.39 -15.20 12.61
N GLN A 73 -5.48 -15.96 12.55
CA GLN A 73 -5.54 -17.13 11.69
C GLN A 73 -5.71 -16.71 10.22
N SER A 74 -4.88 -17.28 9.34
CA SER A 74 -5.01 -17.10 7.89
C SER A 74 -6.07 -18.04 7.31
N THR A 75 -6.82 -17.57 6.32
CA THR A 75 -7.70 -18.41 5.50
C THR A 75 -6.89 -19.27 4.52
N ALA A 76 -7.52 -20.28 3.91
CA ALA A 76 -6.87 -21.08 2.87
C ALA A 76 -6.43 -20.23 1.66
N GLU A 77 -7.23 -19.24 1.28
CA GLU A 77 -6.91 -18.31 0.19
C GLU A 77 -5.72 -17.42 0.55
N GLU A 78 -5.68 -16.88 1.77
CA GLU A 78 -4.55 -16.10 2.27
C GLU A 78 -3.26 -16.93 2.31
N ILE A 79 -3.33 -18.21 2.71
CA ILE A 79 -2.18 -19.13 2.71
C ILE A 79 -1.68 -19.40 1.29
N ALA A 80 -2.59 -19.59 0.32
CA ALA A 80 -2.22 -19.77 -1.07
C ALA A 80 -1.54 -18.51 -1.64
N PHE A 81 -2.15 -17.35 -1.40
CA PHE A 81 -1.61 -16.05 -1.81
C PHE A 81 -0.20 -15.79 -1.24
N LEU A 82 0.07 -16.16 0.01
CA LEU A 82 1.39 -16.00 0.64
C LEU A 82 2.52 -16.81 -0.03
N ARG A 83 2.21 -17.68 -1.00
CA ARG A 83 3.19 -18.42 -1.81
C ARG A 83 3.49 -17.75 -3.15
N GLU A 84 2.72 -16.73 -3.52
CA GLU A 84 2.87 -15.99 -4.78
C GLU A 84 3.86 -14.82 -4.63
N PRO A 85 4.53 -14.39 -5.72
CA PRO A 85 5.26 -13.12 -5.74
C PRO A 85 4.35 -11.93 -5.41
N GLY A 86 4.89 -10.89 -4.77
CA GLY A 86 4.11 -9.71 -4.39
C GLY A 86 3.19 -9.89 -3.17
N SER A 87 3.28 -11.03 -2.49
CA SER A 87 2.51 -11.29 -1.25
C SER A 87 3.09 -10.64 0.01
N ARG A 88 4.26 -9.99 -0.13
CA ARG A 88 5.03 -9.34 0.94
C ARG A 88 5.63 -8.05 0.40
N PHE A 89 5.68 -7.02 1.24
CA PHE A 89 6.32 -5.73 1.02
C PHE A 89 7.29 -5.46 2.17
#